data_AF-A0A927E7S7-F1
#
_entry.id   AF-A0A927E7S7-F1
#
_cell.length_a   1.000
_cell.length_b   1.000
_cell.length_c   1.000
_cell.angle_alpha   90.00
_cell.angle_beta   90.00
_cell.angle_gamma   90.00
#
_symmetry.space_group_name_H-M   'P 1'
#
loop_
_entity.id
_entity.type
_entity.pdbx_description
1 polymer ?
#
loop_
_entity_poly.entity_id
_entity_poly.type
_entity_poly.pdbx_seq_one_letter_code
_entity_poly.pdbx_strand_id
1 'polypeptide(L)'
;MRLIVIVSAMVLGLSAAAQAQTAPMKPAAPAVAASSDSPVPRAERAKARQDCVAENVALSGDDLRAAMRQCMQGKFPGVQLYAQDGVTRDGKPTAVAARAACKDEVDARKLAGSERIAALTACFNAKRPDLAQRAECRKEARAKGLDGADLRKAIDACAREARG
;
A
#
# COMPACT_ATOMS: atom_id res chain seq x y z
N MET A 1 -21.20 -72.56 2.07
CA MET A 1 -22.36 -73.15 2.79
C MET A 1 -22.97 -72.08 3.68
N ARG A 2 -24.31 -72.06 3.70
CA ARG A 2 -25.19 -71.09 4.35
C ARG A 2 -25.11 -71.19 5.88
N LEU A 3 -25.27 -70.06 6.58
CA LEU A 3 -26.19 -69.98 7.71
C LEU A 3 -26.61 -68.53 7.95
N ILE A 4 -27.92 -68.31 7.83
CA ILE A 4 -28.67 -67.11 8.17
C ILE A 4 -29.17 -67.33 9.59
N VAL A 5 -29.08 -66.31 10.46
CA VAL A 5 -30.03 -66.13 11.57
C VAL A 5 -30.39 -64.65 11.66
N ILE A 6 -31.65 -64.37 11.35
CA ILE A 6 -32.41 -63.15 11.67
C ILE A 6 -32.94 -63.35 13.10
N VAL A 7 -33.06 -62.29 13.92
CA VAL A 7 -34.23 -62.01 14.79
C VAL A 7 -34.02 -60.76 15.68
N SER A 8 -34.94 -59.81 15.46
CA SER A 8 -35.62 -58.90 16.38
C SER A 8 -34.87 -57.86 17.22
N ALA A 9 -35.03 -56.62 16.76
CA ALA A 9 -35.58 -55.45 17.44
C ALA A 9 -35.63 -55.43 18.98
N MET A 10 -35.01 -54.40 19.58
CA MET A 10 -35.58 -53.71 20.73
C MET A 10 -35.19 -52.23 20.70
N VAL A 11 -36.22 -51.38 20.64
CA VAL A 11 -36.17 -49.92 20.74
C VAL A 11 -36.03 -49.54 22.22
N LEU A 12 -35.16 -48.57 22.53
CA LEU A 12 -35.31 -47.50 23.55
C LEU A 12 -33.92 -47.04 24.00
N GLY A 13 -33.53 -45.83 23.58
CA GLY A 13 -32.24 -45.24 23.94
C GLY A 13 -32.25 -43.73 23.78
N LEU A 14 -32.99 -43.09 24.68
CA LEU A 14 -32.85 -41.72 25.19
C LEU A 14 -32.45 -40.60 24.21
N SER A 15 -33.45 -39.74 24.00
CA SER A 15 -33.35 -38.32 23.66
C SER A 15 -32.19 -37.61 24.37
N ALA A 16 -31.12 -37.30 23.64
CA ALA A 16 -30.20 -36.24 24.00
C ALA A 16 -30.36 -35.11 22.97
N ALA A 17 -31.22 -34.16 23.29
CA ALA A 17 -31.24 -32.87 22.62
C ALA A 17 -29.91 -32.16 22.92
N ALA A 18 -28.92 -32.35 22.04
CA ALA A 18 -27.71 -31.54 22.05
C ALA A 18 -28.11 -30.12 21.65
N GLN A 19 -28.18 -29.25 22.67
CA GLN A 19 -28.42 -27.83 22.56
C GLN A 19 -27.39 -27.22 21.61
N ALA A 20 -27.85 -26.69 20.47
CA ALA A 20 -27.08 -25.75 19.69
C ALA A 20 -26.92 -24.47 20.53
N GLN A 21 -25.78 -24.35 21.21
CA GLN A 21 -25.38 -23.10 21.83
C GLN A 21 -25.03 -22.12 20.71
N THR A 22 -26.00 -21.29 20.35
CA THR A 22 -25.76 -20.06 19.60
C THR A 22 -24.85 -19.18 20.45
N ALA A 23 -23.56 -19.21 20.18
CA ALA A 23 -22.63 -18.20 20.66
C ALA A 23 -23.12 -16.83 20.20
N PRO A 24 -23.14 -15.80 21.08
CA PRO A 24 -23.54 -14.47 20.67
C PRO A 24 -22.53 -13.98 19.63
N MET A 25 -23.01 -13.77 18.41
CA MET A 25 -22.25 -13.19 17.33
C MET A 25 -21.87 -11.77 17.78
N LYS A 26 -20.58 -11.61 18.10
CA LYS A 26 -19.99 -10.31 18.42
C LYS A 26 -20.39 -9.33 17.31
N PRO A 27 -21.00 -8.17 17.61
CA PRO A 27 -21.34 -7.20 16.59
C PRO A 27 -20.09 -6.88 15.78
N ALA A 28 -20.18 -7.06 14.45
CA ALA A 28 -19.16 -6.55 13.55
C ALA A 28 -18.97 -5.07 13.87
N ALA A 29 -17.75 -4.70 14.24
CA ALA A 29 -17.40 -3.29 14.43
C ALA A 29 -17.82 -2.52 13.16
N PRO A 30 -18.45 -1.34 13.29
CA PRO A 30 -18.77 -0.55 12.13
C PRO A 30 -17.49 -0.34 11.33
N ALA A 31 -17.53 -0.68 10.04
CA ALA A 31 -16.46 -0.39 9.12
C ALA A 31 -16.15 1.10 9.25
N VAL A 32 -15.00 1.41 9.84
CA VAL A 32 -14.51 2.78 9.95
C VAL A 32 -14.48 3.29 8.53
N ALA A 33 -15.35 4.24 8.21
CA ALA A 33 -15.38 4.90 6.92
C ALA A 33 -13.95 5.41 6.65
N ALA A 34 -13.24 4.71 5.77
CA ALA A 34 -11.95 5.15 5.29
C ALA A 34 -12.19 6.53 4.66
N SER A 35 -11.54 7.54 5.23
CA SER A 35 -11.67 8.95 4.87
C SER A 35 -11.84 9.11 3.36
N SER A 36 -13.04 9.53 2.95
CA SER A 36 -13.51 9.63 1.57
C SER A 36 -12.87 10.78 0.78
N ASP A 37 -11.77 11.34 1.27
CA ASP A 37 -11.13 12.54 0.72
C ASP A 37 -10.15 12.22 -0.41
N SER A 38 -10.38 11.09 -1.09
CA SER A 38 -9.72 10.82 -2.37
C SER A 38 -10.61 11.35 -3.47
N PRO A 39 -10.13 12.27 -4.34
CA PRO A 39 -10.91 12.86 -5.43
C PRO A 39 -11.56 11.85 -6.39
N VAL A 40 -11.16 10.57 -6.33
CA VAL A 40 -11.74 9.46 -7.08
C VAL A 40 -11.97 8.28 -6.12
N PRO A 41 -13.23 7.81 -5.97
CA PRO A 41 -13.57 6.61 -5.20
C PRO A 41 -12.76 5.37 -5.60
N ARG A 42 -12.45 4.51 -4.63
CA ARG A 42 -11.62 3.32 -4.84
C ARG A 42 -12.22 2.36 -5.87
N ALA A 43 -13.54 2.15 -5.83
CA ALA A 43 -14.25 1.27 -6.74
C ALA A 43 -14.15 1.76 -8.19
N GLU A 44 -14.37 3.06 -8.43
CA GLU A 44 -14.25 3.68 -9.75
C GLU A 44 -12.82 3.57 -10.29
N ARG A 45 -11.83 3.83 -9.44
CA ARG A 45 -10.41 3.66 -9.80
C ARG A 45 -10.06 2.22 -10.14
N ALA A 46 -10.66 1.24 -9.46
CA ALA A 46 -10.45 -0.17 -9.74
C ALA A 46 -11.05 -0.57 -11.09
N LYS A 47 -12.28 -0.11 -11.39
CA LYS A 47 -12.93 -0.32 -12.68
C LYS A 47 -12.12 0.30 -13.83
N ALA A 48 -11.73 1.56 -13.70
CA ALA A 48 -10.90 2.25 -14.69
C ALA A 48 -9.58 1.52 -14.98
N ARG A 49 -8.96 0.88 -13.97
CA ARG A 49 -7.77 0.05 -14.17
C ARG A 49 -8.07 -1.20 -14.99
N GLN A 50 -9.20 -1.86 -14.75
CA GLN A 50 -9.62 -3.04 -15.53
C GLN A 50 -9.85 -2.63 -16.99
N ASP A 51 -10.55 -1.52 -17.21
CA ASP A 51 -10.80 -0.98 -18.56
C ASP A 51 -9.48 -0.66 -19.27
N CYS A 52 -8.56 0.06 -18.60
CA CYS A 52 -7.26 0.38 -19.20
C CYS A 52 -6.41 -0.86 -19.50
N VAL A 53 -6.47 -1.91 -18.68
CA VAL A 53 -5.77 -3.17 -18.96
C VAL A 53 -6.39 -3.84 -20.19
N ALA A 54 -7.72 -3.86 -20.31
CA ALA A 54 -8.43 -4.41 -21.47
C ALA A 54 -8.11 -3.64 -22.77
N GLU A 55 -7.95 -2.31 -22.68
CA GLU A 55 -7.57 -1.46 -23.81
C GLU A 55 -6.11 -1.65 -24.25
N ASN A 56 -5.24 -2.18 -23.40
CA ASN A 56 -3.79 -2.28 -23.63
C ASN A 56 -3.24 -3.71 -23.60
N VAL A 57 -4.09 -4.73 -23.83
CA VAL A 57 -3.73 -6.16 -23.73
C VAL A 57 -2.57 -6.59 -24.62
N ALA A 58 -2.31 -5.86 -25.71
CA ALA A 58 -1.22 -6.14 -26.65
C ALA A 58 0.15 -5.63 -26.17
N LEU A 59 0.19 -4.77 -25.15
CA LEU A 59 1.42 -4.19 -24.63
C LEU A 59 1.95 -5.01 -23.45
N SER A 60 3.27 -4.94 -23.23
CA SER A 60 3.91 -5.53 -22.05
C SER A 60 5.02 -4.63 -21.51
N GLY A 61 5.59 -5.00 -20.36
CA GLY A 61 6.78 -4.33 -19.82
C GLY A 61 6.62 -2.83 -19.56
N ASP A 62 7.57 -2.05 -20.07
CA ASP A 62 7.61 -0.59 -19.91
C ASP A 62 6.50 0.10 -20.70
N ASP A 63 6.18 -0.39 -21.91
CA ASP A 63 5.16 0.19 -22.79
C ASP A 63 3.77 0.06 -22.18
N LEU A 64 3.43 -1.11 -21.64
CA LEU A 64 2.18 -1.28 -20.89
C LEU A 64 2.10 -0.33 -19.70
N ARG A 65 3.21 -0.15 -18.96
CA ARG A 65 3.24 0.77 -17.82
C ARG A 65 3.07 2.24 -18.24
N ALA A 66 3.60 2.64 -19.38
CA ALA A 66 3.40 3.97 -19.94
C ALA A 66 1.95 4.18 -20.39
N ALA A 67 1.42 3.26 -21.19
CA ALA A 67 0.06 3.32 -21.70
C ALA A 67 -1.00 3.26 -20.58
N MET A 68 -0.80 2.42 -19.57
CA MET A 68 -1.66 2.37 -18.38
C MET A 68 -1.70 3.70 -17.62
N ARG A 69 -0.57 4.41 -17.52
CA ARG A 69 -0.52 5.73 -16.87
C ARG A 69 -1.29 6.77 -17.67
N GLN A 70 -1.10 6.79 -18.99
CA GLN A 70 -1.80 7.69 -19.90
C GLN A 70 -3.31 7.43 -19.88
N CYS A 71 -3.74 6.17 -20.03
CA CYS A 71 -5.15 5.79 -19.98
C CYS A 71 -5.80 6.17 -18.65
N MET A 72 -5.16 5.84 -17.52
CA MET A 72 -5.68 6.18 -16.20
C MET A 72 -5.75 7.70 -15.98
N GLN A 73 -4.76 8.47 -16.42
CA GLN A 73 -4.81 9.93 -16.33
C GLN A 73 -5.91 10.52 -17.23
N GLY A 74 -6.13 9.94 -18.42
CA GLY A 74 -7.19 10.34 -19.35
C GLY A 74 -8.60 10.07 -18.82
N LYS A 75 -8.81 8.99 -18.06
CA LYS A 75 -10.11 8.71 -17.40
C LYS A 75 -10.40 9.63 -16.21
N PHE A 76 -9.39 10.32 -15.68
CA PHE A 76 -9.54 11.26 -14.54
C PHE A 76 -8.74 12.56 -14.77
N PRO A 77 -9.12 13.39 -15.76
CA PRO A 77 -8.31 14.54 -16.19
C PRO A 77 -8.17 15.63 -15.12
N GLY A 78 -9.13 15.75 -14.21
CA GLY A 78 -9.10 16.71 -13.10
C GLY A 78 -8.32 16.24 -11.87
N VAL A 79 -7.74 15.04 -11.89
CA VAL A 79 -7.06 14.45 -10.73
C VAL A 79 -5.67 13.99 -11.12
N GLN A 80 -4.65 14.55 -10.47
CA GLN A 80 -3.28 14.07 -10.67
C GLN A 80 -3.08 12.72 -9.95
N LEU A 81 -3.18 11.63 -10.71
CA LEU A 81 -3.07 10.27 -10.17
C LEU A 81 -1.63 9.79 -10.07
N TYR A 82 -0.77 10.30 -10.94
CA TYR A 82 0.64 9.96 -11.02
C TYR A 82 1.48 11.21 -10.94
N ALA A 83 2.76 11.05 -10.58
CA ALA A 83 3.70 12.14 -10.72
C ALA A 83 3.84 12.51 -12.20
N GLN A 84 3.82 13.81 -12.49
CA GLN A 84 3.97 14.36 -13.83
C GLN A 84 5.06 15.44 -13.77
N ASP A 85 5.90 15.52 -14.80
CA ASP A 85 6.97 16.51 -14.92
C ASP A 85 7.89 16.59 -13.69
N GLY A 86 8.12 15.43 -13.06
CA GLY A 86 8.98 15.32 -11.89
C GLY A 86 8.34 15.80 -10.58
N VAL A 87 7.04 16.10 -10.55
CA VAL A 87 6.31 16.58 -9.37
C VAL A 87 5.24 15.57 -8.93
N THR A 88 5.11 15.37 -7.62
CA THR A 88 4.06 14.52 -7.03
C THR A 88 2.73 15.27 -6.97
N ARG A 89 1.63 14.54 -6.75
CA ARG A 89 0.31 15.15 -6.53
C ARG A 89 0.30 16.25 -5.47
N ASP A 90 1.13 16.13 -4.44
CA ASP A 90 1.19 17.08 -3.32
C ASP A 90 2.12 18.29 -3.65
N GLY A 91 2.47 18.50 -4.92
CA GLY A 91 3.31 19.62 -5.39
C GLY A 91 4.81 19.49 -5.08
N LYS A 92 5.23 18.39 -4.45
CA LYS A 92 6.64 18.15 -4.06
C LYS A 92 7.40 17.52 -5.22
N PRO A 93 8.71 17.80 -5.41
CA PRO A 93 9.49 17.08 -6.41
C PRO A 93 9.52 15.58 -6.09
N THR A 94 9.47 14.73 -7.11
CA THR A 94 9.70 13.29 -6.96
C THR A 94 11.10 13.02 -6.41
N ALA A 95 11.34 11.84 -5.82
CA ALA A 95 12.67 11.51 -5.33
C ALA A 95 13.73 11.54 -6.44
N VAL A 96 13.35 11.16 -7.67
CA VAL A 96 14.23 11.22 -8.84
C VAL A 96 14.52 12.67 -9.22
N ALA A 97 13.50 13.52 -9.37
CA ALA A 97 13.69 14.93 -9.69
C ALA A 97 14.49 15.68 -8.61
N ALA A 98 14.23 15.41 -7.33
CA ALA A 98 14.98 15.99 -6.21
C ALA A 98 16.46 15.56 -6.25
N ARG A 99 16.75 14.28 -6.54
CA ARG A 99 18.13 13.80 -6.69
C ARG A 99 18.84 14.41 -7.88
N ALA A 100 18.15 14.56 -9.02
CA ALA A 100 18.70 15.21 -10.20
C ALA A 100 19.06 16.67 -9.91
N ALA A 101 18.10 17.44 -9.37
CA ALA A 101 18.34 18.83 -8.98
C ALA A 101 19.49 18.97 -7.95
N CYS A 102 19.53 18.11 -6.93
CA CYS A 102 20.62 18.11 -5.96
C CYS A 102 21.96 17.72 -6.55
N LYS A 103 21.96 16.82 -7.54
CA LYS A 103 23.18 16.46 -8.26
C LYS A 103 23.69 17.66 -9.05
N ASP A 104 22.84 18.37 -9.77
CA ASP A 104 23.23 19.54 -10.55
C ASP A 104 23.80 20.65 -9.65
N GLU A 105 23.17 20.92 -8.51
CA GLU A 105 23.65 21.90 -7.51
C GLU A 105 25.02 21.52 -6.92
N VAL A 106 25.23 20.24 -6.60
CA VAL A 106 26.48 19.76 -6.00
C VAL A 106 27.60 19.65 -7.04
N ASP A 107 27.28 19.23 -8.27
CA ASP A 107 28.25 19.12 -9.35
C ASP A 107 28.73 20.52 -9.79
N ALA A 108 27.87 21.55 -9.75
CA ALA A 108 28.26 22.95 -9.94
C ALA A 108 29.29 23.44 -8.90
N ARG A 109 29.25 22.88 -7.69
CA ARG A 109 30.21 23.18 -6.60
C ARG A 109 31.49 22.35 -6.68
N LYS A 110 31.59 21.41 -7.63
CA LYS A 110 32.76 20.51 -7.84
C LYS A 110 33.22 19.78 -6.57
N LEU A 111 32.29 19.48 -5.66
CA LEU A 111 32.60 18.75 -4.43
C LEU A 111 32.95 17.29 -4.74
N ALA A 112 33.84 16.70 -3.95
CA ALA A 112 34.26 15.31 -4.08
C ALA A 112 34.20 14.55 -2.74
N GLY A 113 34.29 13.22 -2.80
CA GLY A 113 34.40 12.37 -1.61
C GLY A 113 33.24 12.52 -0.61
N SER A 114 33.57 12.51 0.68
CA SER A 114 32.61 12.61 1.78
C SER A 114 31.83 13.92 1.78
N GLU A 115 32.48 15.03 1.39
CA GLU A 115 31.84 16.35 1.31
C GLU A 115 30.73 16.38 0.25
N ARG A 116 30.96 15.73 -0.90
CA ARG A 116 29.93 15.54 -1.93
C ARG A 116 28.72 14.78 -1.39
N ILE A 117 28.96 13.70 -0.66
CA ILE A 117 27.89 12.86 -0.08
C ILE A 117 27.08 13.66 0.96
N ALA A 118 27.76 14.41 1.83
CA ALA A 118 27.12 15.27 2.82
C ALA A 118 26.26 16.35 2.14
N ALA A 119 26.78 17.00 1.10
CA ALA A 119 26.05 18.02 0.36
C ALA A 119 24.82 17.47 -0.38
N LEU A 120 24.95 16.30 -1.02
CA LEU A 120 23.82 15.62 -1.68
C LEU A 120 22.73 15.23 -0.67
N THR A 121 23.15 14.70 0.49
CA THR A 121 22.23 14.28 1.55
C THR A 121 21.50 15.49 2.13
N ALA A 122 22.22 16.57 2.45
CA ALA A 122 21.64 17.80 2.96
C ALA A 122 20.65 18.41 1.97
N CYS A 123 21.02 18.51 0.70
CA CYS A 123 20.13 19.01 -0.35
C CYS A 123 18.86 18.16 -0.48
N PHE A 124 19.01 16.83 -0.52
CA PHE A 124 17.86 15.94 -0.66
C PHE A 124 16.92 16.04 0.54
N ASN A 125 17.47 16.08 1.75
CA ASN A 125 16.68 16.20 2.99
C ASN A 125 15.95 17.55 3.05
N ALA A 126 16.56 18.63 2.56
CA ALA A 126 15.91 19.94 2.47
C ALA A 126 14.76 19.96 1.46
N LYS A 127 14.92 19.33 0.28
CA LYS A 127 13.86 19.26 -0.75
C LYS A 127 12.76 18.25 -0.40
N ARG A 128 13.09 17.18 0.33
CA ARG A 128 12.17 16.08 0.70
C ARG A 128 12.28 15.69 2.18
N PRO A 129 11.92 16.61 3.10
CA PRO A 129 11.95 16.34 4.54
C PRO A 129 11.00 15.20 4.92
N ASP A 130 9.92 15.00 4.15
CA ASP A 130 8.98 13.90 4.35
C ASP A 130 9.62 12.52 4.12
N LEU A 131 10.56 12.42 3.18
CA LEU A 131 11.28 11.17 2.92
C LEU A 131 12.42 10.97 3.91
N ALA A 132 13.09 12.05 4.31
CA ALA A 132 14.10 12.01 5.36
C ALA A 132 13.50 11.49 6.68
N GLN A 133 12.35 12.05 7.09
CA GLN A 133 11.66 11.61 8.30
C GLN A 133 11.24 10.13 8.21
N ARG A 134 10.68 9.69 7.07
CA ARG A 134 10.33 8.28 6.85
C ARG A 134 11.55 7.36 6.91
N ALA A 135 12.73 7.84 6.52
CA ALA A 135 13.98 7.08 6.63
C ALA A 135 14.40 6.91 8.09
N GLU A 136 14.29 7.96 8.92
CA GLU A 136 14.54 7.88 10.36
C GLU A 136 13.53 6.94 11.05
N CYS A 137 12.24 7.08 10.78
CA CYS A 137 11.21 6.15 11.28
C CYS A 137 11.53 4.68 10.94
N ARG A 138 12.09 4.43 9.74
CA ARG A 138 12.50 3.09 9.33
C ARG A 138 13.73 2.60 10.12
N LYS A 139 14.71 3.47 10.38
CA LYS A 139 15.89 3.11 11.17
C LYS A 139 15.49 2.74 12.59
N GLU A 140 14.65 3.54 13.23
CA GLU A 140 14.16 3.28 14.59
C GLU A 140 13.35 1.98 14.66
N ALA A 141 12.43 1.76 13.71
CA ALA A 141 11.63 0.53 13.68
C ALA A 141 12.50 -0.72 13.48
N ARG A 142 13.54 -0.63 12.63
CA ARG A 142 14.52 -1.72 12.45
C ARG A 142 15.39 -1.93 13.69
N ALA A 143 15.78 -0.86 14.40
CA ALA A 143 16.51 -0.97 15.66
C ALA A 143 15.68 -1.70 16.74
N LYS A 144 14.35 -1.62 16.66
CA LYS A 144 13.40 -2.38 17.49
C LYS A 144 13.18 -3.82 17.00
N GLY A 145 13.90 -4.27 15.97
CA GLY A 145 13.78 -5.62 15.41
C GLY A 145 12.52 -5.85 14.57
N LEU A 146 11.78 -4.81 14.20
CA LEU A 146 10.55 -4.96 13.42
C LEU A 146 10.84 -5.21 11.93
N ASP A 147 10.10 -6.14 11.34
CA ASP A 147 10.17 -6.49 9.93
C ASP A 147 8.77 -6.59 9.28
N GLY A 148 8.75 -6.93 7.99
CA GLY A 148 7.51 -7.26 7.27
C GLY A 148 6.38 -6.24 7.42
N ALA A 149 5.22 -6.72 7.89
CA ALA A 149 4.02 -5.90 8.07
C ALA A 149 4.14 -4.95 9.27
N ASP A 150 4.82 -5.36 10.33
CA ASP A 150 4.92 -4.59 11.56
C ASP A 150 5.91 -3.43 11.40
N LEU A 151 6.95 -3.60 10.59
CA LEU A 151 7.80 -2.50 10.12
C LEU A 151 6.98 -1.43 9.38
N ARG A 152 6.05 -1.82 8.50
CA ARG A 152 5.21 -0.85 7.77
C ARG A 152 4.30 -0.08 8.72
N LYS A 153 3.64 -0.77 9.65
CA LYS A 153 2.78 -0.15 10.67
C LYS A 153 3.58 0.83 11.53
N ALA A 154 4.78 0.46 11.97
CA ALA A 154 5.63 1.31 12.79
C ALA A 154 6.09 2.57 12.04
N ILE A 155 6.47 2.44 10.76
CA ILE A 155 6.84 3.59 9.93
C ILE A 155 5.65 4.53 9.75
N ASP A 156 4.45 4.00 9.50
CA ASP A 156 3.25 4.82 9.30
C ASP A 156 2.70 5.44 10.60
N ALA A 157 2.97 4.84 11.75
CA ALA A 157 2.69 5.44 13.07
C ALA A 157 3.65 6.62 13.33
N CYS A 158 4.96 6.37 13.23
CA CYS A 158 5.99 7.40 13.41
C CYS A 158 5.82 8.58 12.44
N ALA A 159 5.48 8.31 11.17
CA ALA A 159 5.26 9.37 10.17
C ALA A 159 3.95 10.16 10.39
N ARG A 160 3.02 9.66 11.23
CA ARG A 160 1.82 10.40 11.66
C ARG A 160 2.10 11.24 12.89
N GLU A 161 2.83 10.70 13.86
CA GLU A 161 3.28 11.43 15.06
C GLU A 161 4.13 12.64 14.69
N ALA A 162 5.01 12.53 13.69
CA ALA A 162 5.84 13.64 13.22
C ALA A 162 5.07 14.76 12.46
N ARG A 163 3.75 14.61 12.24
CA ARG A 163 2.89 15.62 11.59
C ARG A 163 1.93 16.31 12.57
N GLY A 164 1.79 15.76 13.79
CA GLY A 164 0.98 16.34 14.86
C GLY A 164 1.81 17.29 15.71
#